data_AF-A0A0W7YP41-F1
#
_entry.id   AF-A0A0W7YP41-F1
#
_cell.length_a   1.000
_cell.length_b   1.000
_cell.length_c   1.000
_cell.angle_alpha   90.00
_cell.angle_beta   90.00
_cell.angle_gamma   90.00
#
_symmetry.space_group_name_H-M   'P 1'
#
loop_
_entity.id
_entity.type
_entity.pdbx_description
1 polymer ?
#
loop_
_entity_poly.entity_id
_entity_poly.type
_entity_poly.pdbx_seq_one_letter_code
_entity_poly.pdbx_strand_id
1 'polypeptide(L)'
;MSTDTANYGFTKDNEDDFYNVNVVNANLDKIDTEMKRIEDESKSFNEQVTDNTNAIANANTKLDTHIKDDVGHVRYAGTSTGTNAMTIATDVIPVENPNVANPVPKTGSSFKFIKSDGTNTGAVTVILKYTNLGNKISASYQVLDSQAKPLNAGDLTNGVPYTLVFNGSAFFLQGSGSGVVTRNNARYNTAGTYELTVPKGVSKITAYIFGAGGGGGCYSAAINRGGGGGAGGAYLLASINVTPGQKLTIVVGKGGSGSGDVSQPGLSGGYSYVRSNGVDFIAGGGGGGGSGNSGGSNLSGLGGEGGVYNKTYVPPGGSYDNKDGTLYSFAANGLTNLSERLVSFGGGDGAYFTNSSDGGGGGGAASDLSGGKKGSFSYGGAYGPYATNIYGGPGGAGALYSASAKPGNAPGGGGGGGGYVNNGYVGGANGADGRVMLYW
;
A
#
# COMPACT_ATOMS: atom_id res chain seq x y z
N MET A 1 -2.63 -72.72 34.49
CA MET A 1 -3.31 -71.43 34.73
C MET A 1 -2.59 -70.79 35.90
N SER A 2 -1.70 -69.82 35.64
CA SER A 2 -1.02 -69.08 36.71
C SER A 2 -2.11 -68.33 37.47
N THR A 3 -2.20 -68.63 38.77
CA THR A 3 -3.14 -68.04 39.73
C THR A 3 -2.57 -66.75 40.34
N ASP A 4 -1.61 -66.12 39.67
CA ASP A 4 -1.00 -64.88 40.12
C ASP A 4 -1.93 -63.71 39.77
N THR A 5 -3.02 -63.60 40.52
CA THR A 5 -3.62 -62.27 40.71
C THR A 5 -2.53 -61.43 41.35
N ALA A 6 -2.10 -60.36 40.66
CA ALA A 6 -1.28 -59.33 41.27
C ALA A 6 -2.12 -58.75 42.41
N ASN A 7 -1.96 -59.33 43.60
CA ASN A 7 -2.68 -58.93 44.79
C ASN A 7 -2.46 -57.43 44.92
N TYR A 8 -3.53 -56.63 44.88
CA TYR A 8 -3.56 -55.16 44.68
C TYR A 8 -2.87 -54.39 45.83
N GLY A 9 -1.64 -54.78 46.17
CA GLY A 9 -0.97 -54.47 47.41
C GLY A 9 -1.62 -55.05 48.67
N PHE A 10 -2.65 -55.91 48.61
CA PHE A 10 -3.27 -56.42 49.84
C PHE A 10 -2.36 -57.41 50.54
N THR A 11 -2.35 -57.33 51.87
CA THR A 11 -1.64 -58.30 52.71
C THR A 11 -2.63 -59.42 53.04
N LYS A 12 -2.27 -60.66 52.72
CA LYS A 12 -3.05 -61.84 53.12
C LYS A 12 -2.77 -62.12 54.60
N ASP A 13 -3.80 -62.45 55.36
CA ASP A 13 -3.63 -62.92 56.73
C ASP A 13 -2.81 -64.22 56.76
N ASN A 14 -2.04 -64.42 57.81
CA ASN A 14 -1.40 -65.70 58.07
C ASN A 14 -2.50 -66.72 58.40
N GLU A 15 -2.51 -67.87 57.73
CA GLU A 15 -3.60 -68.87 57.84
C GLU A 15 -3.70 -69.46 59.26
N ASP A 16 -2.64 -69.33 60.06
CA ASP A 16 -2.58 -69.80 61.44
C ASP A 16 -2.94 -68.73 62.50
N ASP A 17 -3.21 -67.48 62.10
CA ASP A 17 -3.48 -66.36 63.01
C ASP A 17 -4.98 -65.99 62.97
N PHE A 18 -5.63 -65.91 64.13
CA PHE A 18 -7.04 -65.48 64.22
C PHE A 18 -7.15 -64.07 63.63
N TYR A 19 -7.93 -63.90 62.55
CA TYR A 19 -8.19 -62.65 61.80
C TYR A 19 -7.52 -61.39 62.38
N ASN A 20 -6.40 -60.98 61.79
CA ASN A 20 -5.70 -59.79 62.23
C ASN A 20 -6.44 -58.53 61.77
N VAL A 21 -7.26 -57.98 62.68
CA VAL A 21 -8.09 -56.78 62.42
C VAL A 21 -7.28 -55.61 61.85
N ASN A 22 -5.99 -55.49 62.21
CA ASN A 22 -5.13 -54.43 61.68
C ASN A 22 -4.83 -54.62 60.19
N VAL A 23 -4.64 -55.87 59.72
CA VAL A 23 -4.42 -56.19 58.31
C VAL A 23 -5.69 -55.92 57.51
N VAL A 24 -6.85 -56.32 58.04
CA VAL A 24 -8.15 -56.05 57.41
C VAL A 24 -8.39 -54.54 57.28
N ASN A 25 -8.21 -53.77 58.37
CA ASN A 25 -8.36 -52.31 58.33
C ASN A 25 -7.40 -51.66 57.32
N ALA A 26 -6.13 -52.08 57.28
CA ALA A 26 -5.16 -51.56 56.32
C ALA A 26 -5.51 -51.91 54.86
N ASN A 27 -6.12 -53.07 54.61
CA ASN A 27 -6.62 -53.43 53.28
C ASN A 27 -7.88 -52.61 52.92
N LEU A 28 -8.78 -52.36 53.87
CA LEU A 28 -9.95 -51.48 53.67
C LEU A 28 -9.54 -50.04 53.34
N ASP A 29 -8.55 -49.49 54.04
CA ASP A 29 -8.03 -48.14 53.73
C ASP A 29 -7.47 -48.03 52.29
N LYS A 30 -6.82 -49.10 51.80
CA LYS A 30 -6.36 -49.18 50.41
C LYS A 30 -7.52 -49.23 49.42
N ILE A 31 -8.56 -50.03 49.73
CA ILE A 31 -9.77 -50.11 48.90
C ILE A 31 -10.46 -48.75 48.83
N ASP A 32 -10.63 -48.07 49.96
CA ASP A 32 -11.24 -46.72 50.02
C ASP A 32 -10.42 -45.70 49.23
N THR A 33 -9.09 -45.75 49.32
CA THR A 33 -8.20 -44.88 48.54
C THR A 33 -8.35 -45.13 47.03
N GLU A 34 -8.37 -46.39 46.60
CA GLU A 34 -8.52 -46.74 45.18
C GLU A 34 -9.93 -46.43 44.66
N MET A 35 -10.98 -46.66 45.45
CA MET A 35 -12.36 -46.28 45.09
C MET A 35 -12.47 -44.77 44.89
N LYS A 36 -11.86 -43.98 45.77
CA LYS A 36 -11.83 -42.52 45.63
C LYS A 36 -11.07 -42.08 44.38
N ARG A 37 -9.92 -42.69 44.09
CA ARG A 37 -9.16 -42.43 42.85
C ARG A 37 -10.00 -42.73 41.60
N ILE A 38 -10.69 -43.88 41.58
CA ILE A 38 -11.58 -44.27 40.48
C ILE A 38 -12.75 -43.28 40.33
N GLU A 39 -13.32 -42.80 41.44
CA GLU A 39 -14.39 -41.79 41.43
C GLU A 39 -13.89 -40.46 40.82
N ASP A 40 -12.71 -39.99 41.24
CA ASP A 40 -12.11 -38.75 40.74
C ASP A 40 -11.74 -38.86 39.24
N GLU A 41 -11.17 -39.99 38.82
CA GLU A 41 -10.89 -40.27 37.40
C GLU A 41 -12.17 -40.36 36.56
N SER A 42 -13.23 -40.98 37.10
CA SER A 42 -14.53 -41.07 36.41
C SER A 42 -15.18 -39.70 36.25
N LYS A 43 -15.08 -38.82 37.25
CA LYS A 43 -15.55 -37.43 37.17
C LYS A 43 -14.77 -36.65 36.10
N SER A 44 -13.43 -36.73 36.14
CA SER A 44 -12.55 -36.09 35.15
C SER A 44 -12.84 -36.57 33.71
N PHE A 45 -13.07 -37.87 33.51
CA PHE A 45 -13.44 -38.42 32.21
C PHE A 45 -14.80 -37.88 31.72
N ASN A 46 -15.81 -37.81 32.60
CA ASN A 46 -17.12 -37.26 32.24
C ASN A 46 -17.07 -35.77 31.89
N GLU A 47 -16.23 -34.99 32.59
CA GLU A 47 -15.94 -33.59 32.26
C GLU A 47 -15.30 -33.50 30.86
N GLN A 48 -14.29 -34.31 30.57
CA GLN A 48 -13.63 -34.34 29.26
C GLN A 48 -14.61 -34.71 28.12
N VAL A 49 -15.51 -35.67 28.33
CA VAL A 49 -16.54 -36.04 27.34
C VAL A 49 -17.51 -34.88 27.09
N THR A 50 -17.89 -34.17 28.14
CA THR A 50 -18.77 -32.99 28.07
C THR A 50 -18.09 -31.87 27.28
N ASP A 51 -16.83 -31.57 27.59
CA ASP A 51 -16.05 -30.55 26.88
C ASP A 51 -15.88 -30.88 25.40
N ASN A 52 -15.58 -32.14 25.07
CA ASN A 52 -15.47 -32.58 23.68
C ASN A 52 -16.80 -32.46 22.93
N THR A 53 -17.92 -32.80 23.57
CA THR A 53 -19.25 -32.67 22.97
C THR A 53 -19.59 -31.21 22.68
N ASN A 54 -19.28 -30.31 23.62
CA ASN A 54 -19.46 -28.87 23.45
C ASN A 54 -18.55 -28.33 22.33
N ALA A 55 -17.30 -28.77 22.25
CA ALA A 55 -16.37 -28.37 21.20
C ALA A 55 -16.88 -28.79 19.80
N ILE A 56 -17.39 -30.01 19.66
CA ILE A 56 -17.99 -30.51 18.41
C ILE A 56 -19.23 -29.70 18.03
N ALA A 57 -20.13 -29.43 18.98
CA ALA A 57 -21.33 -28.63 18.73
C ALA A 57 -20.98 -27.20 18.25
N ASN A 58 -19.96 -26.59 18.86
CA ASN A 58 -19.45 -25.29 18.46
C ASN A 58 -18.81 -25.31 17.06
N ALA A 59 -18.04 -26.35 16.74
CA ALA A 59 -17.45 -26.53 15.41
C ALA A 59 -18.53 -26.67 14.33
N ASN A 60 -19.57 -27.48 14.58
CA ASN A 60 -20.70 -27.65 13.68
C ASN A 60 -21.44 -26.32 13.45
N THR A 61 -21.69 -25.55 14.51
CA THR A 61 -22.34 -24.23 14.40
C THR A 61 -21.52 -23.26 13.55
N LYS A 62 -20.18 -23.24 13.74
CA LYS A 62 -19.28 -22.40 12.93
C LYS A 62 -19.26 -22.84 11.47
N LEU A 63 -19.25 -24.14 11.21
CA LEU A 63 -19.29 -24.69 9.86
C LEU A 63 -20.60 -24.35 9.16
N ASP A 64 -21.75 -24.54 9.83
CA ASP A 64 -23.06 -24.20 9.29
C ASP A 64 -23.18 -22.70 9.01
N THR A 65 -22.63 -21.86 9.88
CA THR A 65 -22.57 -20.41 9.68
C THR A 65 -21.70 -20.08 8.47
N HIS A 66 -20.49 -20.63 8.39
CA HIS A 66 -19.59 -20.43 7.25
C HIS A 66 -20.22 -20.89 5.92
N ILE A 67 -20.94 -22.02 5.91
CA ILE A 67 -21.66 -22.52 4.73
C ILE A 67 -22.81 -21.57 4.33
N LYS A 68 -23.53 -21.01 5.32
CA LYS A 68 -24.59 -20.02 5.06
C LYS A 68 -24.04 -18.69 4.57
N ASP A 69 -22.87 -18.29 5.06
CA ASP A 69 -22.18 -17.02 4.79
C ASP A 69 -21.24 -17.08 3.57
N ASP A 70 -21.09 -18.26 2.95
CA ASP A 70 -20.29 -18.53 1.74
C ASP A 70 -20.73 -17.72 0.49
N VAL A 71 -21.73 -16.86 0.66
CA VAL A 71 -22.17 -15.86 -0.31
C VAL A 71 -21.03 -14.91 -0.70
N GLY A 72 -20.05 -14.69 0.18
CA GLY A 72 -18.91 -13.80 -0.08
C GLY A 72 -17.76 -14.40 -0.90
N HIS A 73 -17.76 -15.70 -1.19
CA HIS A 73 -16.66 -16.32 -1.91
C HIS A 73 -16.84 -16.25 -3.43
N VAL A 74 -15.74 -15.98 -4.14
CA VAL A 74 -15.68 -16.06 -5.60
C VAL A 74 -15.30 -17.47 -6.01
N ARG A 75 -16.25 -18.21 -6.59
CA ARG A 75 -16.06 -19.62 -6.98
C ARG A 75 -15.74 -19.75 -8.46
N TYR A 76 -14.89 -20.68 -8.86
CA TYR A 76 -14.60 -20.89 -10.29
C TYR A 76 -15.67 -21.79 -10.92
N ALA A 77 -16.41 -21.27 -11.90
CA ALA A 77 -17.51 -21.94 -12.59
C ALA A 77 -17.11 -22.53 -13.95
N GLY A 78 -15.81 -22.53 -14.29
CA GLY A 78 -15.31 -23.11 -15.54
C GLY A 78 -15.33 -22.14 -16.73
N THR A 79 -15.61 -22.67 -17.92
CA THR A 79 -15.72 -21.90 -19.17
C THR A 79 -17.17 -21.63 -19.53
N SER A 80 -17.44 -20.47 -20.16
CA SER A 80 -18.78 -20.15 -20.69
C SER A 80 -18.85 -20.36 -22.20
N THR A 81 -19.87 -21.08 -22.68
CA THR A 81 -20.14 -21.21 -24.11
C THR A 81 -21.22 -20.22 -24.58
N GLY A 82 -21.17 -19.82 -25.84
CA GLY A 82 -22.11 -18.86 -26.46
C GLY A 82 -21.62 -17.41 -26.48
N THR A 83 -21.98 -16.67 -27.53
CA THR A 83 -21.52 -15.29 -27.78
C THR A 83 -22.19 -14.27 -26.85
N ASN A 84 -23.53 -14.23 -26.84
CA ASN A 84 -24.33 -13.29 -26.04
C ASN A 84 -25.19 -14.00 -24.98
N ALA A 85 -25.71 -15.19 -25.29
CA ALA A 85 -26.39 -16.05 -24.30
C ALA A 85 -25.39 -17.06 -23.74
N MET A 86 -24.67 -16.66 -22.70
CA MET A 86 -23.62 -17.48 -22.11
C MET A 86 -24.23 -18.59 -21.27
N THR A 87 -23.84 -19.84 -21.54
CA THR A 87 -24.18 -20.99 -20.70
C THR A 87 -22.98 -21.37 -19.86
N ILE A 88 -23.19 -21.50 -18.56
CA ILE A 88 -22.18 -21.91 -17.59
C ILE A 88 -22.72 -23.12 -16.84
N ALA A 89 -22.05 -24.26 -16.96
CA ALA A 89 -22.37 -25.46 -16.21
C ALA A 89 -21.55 -25.49 -14.93
N THR A 90 -22.22 -25.50 -13.78
CA THR A 90 -21.57 -25.39 -12.47
C THR A 90 -22.45 -25.95 -11.37
N ASP A 91 -21.84 -26.71 -10.47
CA ASP A 91 -22.41 -27.20 -9.22
C ASP A 91 -21.98 -26.36 -8.01
N VAL A 92 -21.13 -25.34 -8.22
CA VAL A 92 -20.52 -24.61 -7.11
C VAL A 92 -21.30 -23.38 -6.69
N ILE A 93 -22.30 -22.92 -7.45
CA ILE A 93 -23.05 -21.69 -7.09
C ILE A 93 -24.14 -22.02 -6.06
N PRO A 94 -24.16 -21.34 -4.89
CA PRO A 94 -25.25 -21.48 -3.93
C PRO A 94 -26.59 -21.02 -4.55
N VAL A 95 -27.63 -21.84 -4.41
CA VAL A 95 -28.98 -21.54 -4.91
C VAL A 95 -30.02 -21.53 -3.82
N GLU A 96 -31.04 -20.71 -4.02
CA GLU A 96 -32.31 -20.77 -3.31
C GLU A 96 -33.19 -21.85 -3.96
N ASN A 97 -33.81 -22.68 -3.11
CA ASN A 97 -34.74 -23.72 -3.52
C ASN A 97 -34.17 -24.71 -4.57
N PRO A 98 -33.10 -25.47 -4.27
CA PRO A 98 -32.45 -26.38 -5.23
C PRO A 98 -33.37 -27.46 -5.83
N ASN A 99 -34.52 -27.71 -5.19
CA ASN A 99 -35.44 -28.75 -5.58
C ASN A 99 -36.44 -28.32 -6.67
N VAL A 100 -36.57 -27.04 -7.01
CA VAL A 100 -37.48 -26.59 -8.10
C VAL A 100 -36.84 -26.74 -9.47
N ALA A 101 -37.65 -26.71 -10.53
CA ALA A 101 -37.17 -26.84 -11.92
C ALA A 101 -36.20 -25.71 -12.33
N ASN A 102 -36.42 -24.50 -11.80
CA ASN A 102 -35.63 -23.29 -12.09
C ASN A 102 -35.05 -22.71 -10.80
N PRO A 103 -33.93 -23.24 -10.29
CA PRO A 103 -33.28 -22.71 -9.10
C PRO A 103 -32.77 -21.28 -9.34
N VAL A 104 -32.87 -20.44 -8.31
CA VAL A 104 -32.43 -19.04 -8.33
C VAL A 104 -31.11 -18.93 -7.57
N PRO A 105 -30.05 -18.30 -8.11
CA PRO A 105 -28.82 -18.06 -7.36
C PRO A 105 -29.12 -17.26 -6.08
N LYS A 106 -28.44 -17.58 -4.98
CA LYS A 106 -28.59 -16.80 -3.75
C LYS A 106 -28.05 -15.38 -3.98
N THR A 107 -28.77 -14.36 -3.50
CA THR A 107 -28.31 -12.96 -3.58
C THR A 107 -26.93 -12.81 -2.94
N GLY A 108 -26.01 -12.13 -3.64
CA GLY A 108 -24.62 -11.92 -3.26
C GLY A 108 -23.67 -13.00 -3.77
N SER A 109 -24.17 -14.14 -4.25
CA SER A 109 -23.31 -15.20 -4.81
C SER A 109 -22.44 -14.67 -5.94
N SER A 110 -21.17 -15.07 -5.94
CA SER A 110 -20.21 -14.64 -6.94
C SER A 110 -19.45 -15.80 -7.55
N PHE A 111 -19.16 -15.71 -8.85
CA PHE A 111 -18.36 -16.72 -9.52
C PHE A 111 -17.48 -16.14 -10.62
N LYS A 112 -16.34 -16.79 -10.84
CA LYS A 112 -15.39 -16.53 -11.90
C LYS A 112 -15.57 -17.55 -13.01
N PHE A 113 -15.51 -17.10 -14.26
CA PHE A 113 -15.54 -17.98 -15.43
C PHE A 113 -14.56 -17.47 -16.49
N ILE A 114 -14.14 -18.32 -17.44
CA ILE A 114 -13.38 -17.92 -18.63
C ILE A 114 -14.33 -17.89 -19.83
N LYS A 115 -14.38 -16.79 -20.56
CA LYS A 115 -15.12 -16.71 -21.82
C LYS A 115 -14.42 -17.58 -22.86
N SER A 116 -15.03 -18.66 -23.38
CA SER A 116 -14.38 -19.54 -24.38
C SER A 116 -14.76 -19.25 -25.83
N ASP A 117 -15.89 -18.58 -26.07
CA ASP A 117 -16.49 -18.50 -27.40
C ASP A 117 -16.62 -17.05 -27.88
N GLY A 118 -15.60 -16.57 -28.59
CA GLY A 118 -15.61 -15.26 -29.24
C GLY A 118 -15.85 -14.06 -28.30
N THR A 119 -15.91 -12.88 -28.90
CA THR A 119 -16.27 -11.63 -28.22
C THR A 119 -17.78 -11.43 -28.26
N ASN A 120 -18.39 -10.93 -27.19
CA ASN A 120 -19.84 -10.64 -27.21
C ASN A 120 -20.14 -9.54 -28.26
N THR A 121 -21.28 -9.67 -28.94
CA THR A 121 -21.73 -8.74 -29.99
C THR A 121 -22.90 -7.86 -29.55
N GLY A 122 -23.35 -7.99 -28.31
CA GLY A 122 -24.42 -7.18 -27.73
C GLY A 122 -24.64 -7.51 -26.25
N ALA A 123 -25.87 -7.24 -25.78
CA ALA A 123 -26.29 -7.55 -24.41
C ALA A 123 -26.08 -9.02 -24.08
N VAL A 124 -25.56 -9.28 -22.89
CA VAL A 124 -25.19 -10.62 -22.44
C VAL A 124 -26.18 -11.14 -21.42
N THR A 125 -26.55 -12.40 -21.53
CA THR A 125 -27.26 -13.13 -20.49
C THR A 125 -26.45 -14.34 -20.03
N VAL A 126 -26.67 -14.78 -18.80
CA VAL A 126 -26.08 -16.00 -18.25
C VAL A 126 -27.17 -17.00 -17.90
N ILE A 127 -26.95 -18.25 -18.30
CA ILE A 127 -27.76 -19.42 -17.98
C ILE A 127 -26.87 -20.36 -17.16
N LEU A 128 -27.30 -20.70 -15.94
CA LEU A 128 -26.59 -21.62 -15.07
C LEU A 128 -27.20 -23.02 -15.18
N LYS A 129 -26.36 -24.04 -15.37
CA LYS A 129 -26.76 -25.45 -15.36
C LYS A 129 -26.13 -26.16 -14.18
N TYR A 130 -26.95 -26.82 -13.35
CA TYR A 130 -26.48 -27.53 -12.16
C TYR A 130 -26.32 -29.03 -12.44
N THR A 131 -25.08 -29.51 -12.49
CA THR A 131 -24.73 -30.90 -12.83
C THR A 131 -25.20 -31.90 -11.77
N ASN A 132 -25.03 -31.59 -10.48
CA ASN A 132 -25.40 -32.50 -9.37
C ASN A 132 -26.91 -32.64 -9.13
N LEU A 133 -27.74 -31.88 -9.86
CA LEU A 133 -29.21 -31.89 -9.72
C LEU A 133 -29.93 -32.37 -10.99
N GLY A 134 -29.24 -33.12 -11.86
CA GLY A 134 -29.84 -33.70 -13.07
C GLY A 134 -30.05 -32.68 -14.19
N ASN A 135 -29.10 -31.78 -14.42
CA ASN A 135 -29.14 -30.73 -15.46
C ASN A 135 -30.29 -29.74 -15.33
N LYS A 136 -30.75 -29.47 -14.09
CA LYS A 136 -31.67 -28.35 -13.85
C LYS A 136 -31.02 -27.03 -14.30
N ILE A 137 -31.82 -26.19 -14.93
CA ILE A 137 -31.38 -24.95 -15.56
C ILE A 137 -31.95 -23.79 -14.75
N SER A 138 -31.15 -22.78 -14.47
CA SER A 138 -31.68 -21.53 -13.92
C SER A 138 -32.44 -20.73 -14.98
N ALA A 139 -33.16 -19.70 -14.56
CA ALA A 139 -33.59 -18.66 -15.48
C ALA A 139 -32.37 -18.02 -16.20
N SER A 140 -32.64 -17.40 -17.35
CA SER A 140 -31.66 -16.55 -18.02
C SER A 140 -31.61 -15.21 -17.30
N TYR A 141 -30.44 -14.81 -16.83
CA TYR A 141 -30.22 -13.56 -16.12
C TYR A 141 -29.41 -12.59 -16.98
N GLN A 142 -29.82 -11.32 -17.04
CA GLN A 142 -29.01 -10.31 -17.70
C GLN A 142 -27.68 -10.12 -16.96
N VAL A 143 -26.62 -9.88 -17.72
CA VAL A 143 -25.34 -9.40 -17.20
C VAL A 143 -25.27 -7.90 -17.43
N LEU A 144 -25.15 -7.17 -16.34
CA LEU A 144 -25.07 -5.73 -16.29
C LEU A 144 -23.65 -5.28 -15.95
N ASP A 145 -23.30 -4.08 -16.38
CA ASP A 145 -22.09 -3.42 -15.94
C ASP A 145 -22.24 -2.83 -14.52
N SER A 146 -21.17 -2.24 -14.01
CA SER A 146 -21.16 -1.55 -12.70
C SER A 146 -22.17 -0.39 -12.58
N GLN A 147 -22.78 0.07 -13.67
CA GLN A 147 -23.79 1.12 -13.70
C GLN A 147 -25.22 0.56 -13.91
N ALA A 148 -25.40 -0.75 -13.75
CA ALA A 148 -26.66 -1.45 -13.99
C ALA A 148 -27.18 -1.35 -15.45
N LYS A 149 -26.28 -1.15 -16.43
CA LYS A 149 -26.62 -1.16 -17.85
C LYS A 149 -26.25 -2.50 -18.50
N PRO A 150 -26.98 -2.97 -19.52
CA PRO A 150 -26.55 -4.13 -20.28
C PRO A 150 -25.15 -3.94 -20.87
N LEU A 151 -24.37 -5.03 -20.93
CA LEU A 151 -23.06 -5.01 -21.59
C LEU A 151 -23.19 -4.67 -23.08
N ASN A 152 -22.22 -3.92 -23.61
CA ASN A 152 -22.08 -3.59 -25.02
C ASN A 152 -21.22 -4.62 -25.75
N ALA A 153 -21.29 -4.65 -27.08
CA ALA A 153 -20.39 -5.43 -27.89
C ALA A 153 -18.92 -5.14 -27.54
N GLY A 154 -18.11 -6.18 -27.31
CA GLY A 154 -16.70 -6.03 -26.94
C GLY A 154 -16.39 -6.10 -25.45
N ASP A 155 -17.38 -5.95 -24.56
CA ASP A 155 -17.15 -5.92 -23.11
C ASP A 155 -16.65 -7.27 -22.54
N LEU A 156 -16.96 -8.39 -23.22
CA LEU A 156 -16.47 -9.74 -22.92
C LEU A 156 -15.69 -10.30 -24.12
N THR A 157 -14.37 -10.43 -23.96
CA THR A 157 -13.42 -10.97 -24.95
C THR A 157 -13.07 -12.44 -24.65
N ASN A 158 -12.80 -13.20 -25.71
CA ASN A 158 -12.40 -14.60 -25.61
C ASN A 158 -11.10 -14.79 -24.79
N GLY A 159 -11.04 -15.83 -23.96
CA GLY A 159 -9.88 -16.22 -23.17
C GLY A 159 -9.66 -15.43 -21.88
N VAL A 160 -10.51 -14.44 -21.58
CA VAL A 160 -10.36 -13.59 -20.39
C VAL A 160 -11.21 -14.14 -19.23
N PRO A 161 -10.67 -14.18 -17.99
CA PRO A 161 -11.43 -14.51 -16.81
C PRO A 161 -12.29 -13.33 -16.35
N TYR A 162 -13.56 -13.59 -16.11
CA TYR A 162 -14.55 -12.62 -15.64
C TYR A 162 -15.15 -13.07 -14.32
N THR A 163 -15.54 -12.12 -13.47
CA THR A 163 -16.24 -12.42 -12.21
C THR A 163 -17.63 -11.79 -12.26
N LEU A 164 -18.67 -12.55 -11.93
CA LEU A 164 -20.05 -12.05 -11.84
C LEU A 164 -20.53 -12.12 -10.39
N VAL A 165 -21.38 -11.17 -10.00
CA VAL A 165 -22.05 -11.15 -8.70
C VAL A 165 -23.56 -11.04 -8.91
N PHE A 166 -24.35 -11.90 -8.27
CA PHE A 166 -25.81 -11.87 -8.35
C PHE A 166 -26.40 -10.89 -7.34
N ASN A 167 -27.27 -9.98 -7.76
CA ASN A 167 -27.93 -9.02 -6.85
C ASN A 167 -29.37 -9.42 -6.45
N GLY A 168 -29.83 -10.61 -6.83
CA GLY A 168 -31.21 -11.06 -6.64
C GLY A 168 -32.06 -11.04 -7.91
N SER A 169 -31.68 -10.24 -8.92
CA SER A 169 -32.42 -10.14 -10.19
C SER A 169 -31.53 -10.33 -11.43
N ALA A 170 -30.28 -9.87 -11.37
CA ALA A 170 -29.34 -9.86 -12.48
C ALA A 170 -27.92 -10.13 -11.98
N PHE A 171 -27.03 -10.48 -12.91
CA PHE A 171 -25.60 -10.54 -12.65
C PHE A 171 -24.94 -9.20 -12.96
N PHE A 172 -24.01 -8.79 -12.10
CA PHE A 172 -23.15 -7.65 -12.34
C PHE A 172 -21.75 -8.17 -12.65
N LEU A 173 -21.20 -7.73 -13.78
CA LEU A 173 -19.83 -8.07 -14.15
C LEU A 173 -18.87 -7.25 -13.27
N GLN A 174 -18.22 -7.91 -12.32
CA GLN A 174 -17.15 -7.33 -11.51
C GLN A 174 -15.95 -7.03 -12.41
N GLY A 175 -15.51 -5.78 -12.38
CA GLY A 175 -14.48 -5.28 -13.29
C GLY A 175 -15.00 -4.93 -14.69
N SER A 176 -16.32 -5.04 -14.94
CA SER A 176 -16.93 -4.49 -16.16
C SER A 176 -16.60 -3.00 -16.27
N GLY A 177 -15.90 -2.70 -17.34
CA GLY A 177 -15.59 -1.34 -17.68
C GLY A 177 -14.11 -1.06 -17.78
N SER A 178 -13.16 -1.95 -17.40
CA SER A 178 -11.75 -1.54 -17.49
C SER A 178 -11.46 -0.99 -18.87
N GLY A 179 -11.80 -1.70 -19.96
CA GLY A 179 -11.51 -1.20 -21.33
C GLY A 179 -10.02 -0.88 -21.57
N VAL A 180 -9.20 -0.93 -20.52
CA VAL A 180 -7.77 -0.73 -20.44
C VAL A 180 -7.20 -2.14 -20.49
N VAL A 181 -7.17 -2.67 -21.71
CA VAL A 181 -6.43 -3.90 -22.03
C VAL A 181 -4.92 -3.64 -22.03
N THR A 182 -4.52 -2.37 -22.01
CA THR A 182 -3.15 -1.90 -22.13
C THR A 182 -2.86 -0.91 -21.00
N ARG A 183 -1.84 -1.16 -20.19
CA ARG A 183 -1.39 -0.18 -19.18
C ARG A 183 -1.21 1.18 -19.83
N ASN A 184 -1.91 2.18 -19.32
CA ASN A 184 -1.77 3.55 -19.80
C ASN A 184 -1.13 4.42 -18.72
N ASN A 185 -0.61 5.59 -19.10
CA ASN A 185 -0.01 6.51 -18.17
C ASN A 185 -0.21 7.98 -18.55
N ALA A 186 -0.23 8.84 -17.53
CA ALA A 186 -0.14 10.28 -17.67
C ALA A 186 1.08 10.81 -16.90
N ARG A 187 1.77 11.81 -17.47
CA ARG A 187 2.96 12.43 -16.88
C ARG A 187 2.81 13.94 -16.84
N TYR A 188 3.05 14.52 -15.67
CA TYR A 188 2.98 15.95 -15.40
C TYR A 188 4.37 16.40 -14.89
N ASN A 189 5.07 17.17 -15.71
CA ASN A 189 6.48 17.57 -15.50
C ASN A 189 6.68 19.07 -15.30
N THR A 190 5.61 19.86 -15.40
CA THR A 190 5.64 21.32 -15.28
C THR A 190 4.81 21.71 -14.07
N ALA A 191 5.27 22.68 -13.30
CA ALA A 191 4.50 23.19 -12.17
C ALA A 191 3.11 23.70 -12.61
N GLY A 192 2.08 23.33 -11.85
CA GLY A 192 0.71 23.69 -12.19
C GLY A 192 -0.33 22.80 -11.52
N THR A 193 -1.59 23.13 -11.77
CA THR A 193 -2.75 22.32 -11.36
C THR A 193 -3.38 21.70 -12.60
N TYR A 194 -3.63 20.40 -12.53
CA TYR A 194 -4.21 19.59 -13.59
C TYR A 194 -5.40 18.80 -13.07
N GLU A 195 -6.28 18.38 -13.98
CA GLU A 195 -7.34 17.42 -13.70
C GLU A 195 -7.15 16.17 -14.55
N LEU A 196 -7.33 14.99 -13.95
CA LEU A 196 -7.49 13.72 -14.66
C LEU A 196 -8.88 13.17 -14.38
N THR A 197 -9.66 12.91 -15.42
CA THR A 197 -10.86 12.09 -15.29
C THR A 197 -10.45 10.64 -15.39
N VAL A 198 -10.69 9.86 -14.32
CA VAL A 198 -10.36 8.44 -14.24
C VAL A 198 -11.04 7.72 -15.41
N PRO A 199 -10.29 7.03 -16.28
CA PRO A 199 -10.89 6.34 -17.43
C PRO A 199 -11.89 5.28 -17.02
N LYS A 200 -12.72 4.84 -17.98
CA LYS A 200 -13.68 3.75 -17.74
C LYS A 200 -12.95 2.55 -17.13
N GLY A 201 -13.57 1.94 -16.10
CA GLY A 201 -13.14 0.77 -15.31
C GLY A 201 -11.71 0.68 -14.82
N VAL A 202 -11.02 1.81 -14.74
CA VAL A 202 -9.90 1.94 -13.84
C VAL A 202 -10.46 2.01 -12.42
N SER A 203 -10.11 1.03 -11.58
CA SER A 203 -10.46 1.00 -10.15
C SER A 203 -9.28 1.34 -9.25
N LYS A 204 -8.08 1.42 -9.81
CA LYS A 204 -6.84 1.67 -9.09
C LYS A 204 -5.83 2.40 -9.98
N ILE A 205 -5.20 3.44 -9.43
CA ILE A 205 -4.10 4.16 -10.06
C ILE A 205 -2.85 4.03 -9.18
N THR A 206 -1.72 3.71 -9.79
CA THR A 206 -0.41 3.82 -9.15
C THR A 206 0.18 5.19 -9.46
N ALA A 207 0.45 5.97 -8.41
CA ALA A 207 0.98 7.32 -8.53
C ALA A 207 2.43 7.40 -8.02
N TYR A 208 3.32 7.93 -8.86
CA TYR A 208 4.69 8.32 -8.52
C TYR A 208 4.73 9.83 -8.41
N ILE A 209 5.00 10.34 -7.21
CA ILE A 209 4.86 11.76 -6.88
C ILE A 209 6.20 12.25 -6.34
N PHE A 210 6.75 13.28 -6.97
CA PHE A 210 8.01 13.93 -6.63
C PHE A 210 7.74 15.38 -6.27
N GLY A 211 8.12 15.82 -5.06
CA GLY A 211 8.08 17.22 -4.69
C GLY A 211 9.10 18.05 -5.46
N ALA A 212 8.96 19.38 -5.48
CA ALA A 212 9.91 20.26 -6.14
C ALA A 212 11.17 20.49 -5.28
N GLY A 213 12.29 20.86 -5.90
CA GLY A 213 13.53 21.19 -5.20
C GLY A 213 13.54 22.62 -4.67
N GLY A 214 14.28 22.89 -3.60
CA GLY A 214 14.51 24.23 -3.08
C GLY A 214 15.55 25.02 -3.91
N GLY A 215 15.46 26.34 -3.90
CA GLY A 215 16.44 27.23 -4.52
C GLY A 215 17.70 27.39 -3.67
N GLY A 216 18.84 27.66 -4.31
CA GLY A 216 20.09 27.94 -3.62
C GLY A 216 20.13 29.32 -2.98
N GLY A 217 20.83 29.45 -1.86
CA GLY A 217 21.14 30.72 -1.22
C GLY A 217 22.22 31.49 -1.98
N CYS A 218 22.31 32.80 -1.73
CA CYS A 218 23.31 33.65 -2.37
C CYS A 218 24.54 33.86 -1.47
N TYR A 219 25.55 34.46 -2.11
CA TYR A 219 26.74 35.00 -1.47
C TYR A 219 26.45 36.17 -0.51
N SER A 220 27.31 36.33 0.49
CA SER A 220 27.36 37.47 1.42
C SER A 220 28.61 38.30 1.20
N ALA A 221 28.43 39.54 0.73
CA ALA A 221 29.53 40.48 0.50
C ALA A 221 30.22 40.93 1.78
N ALA A 222 29.46 41.02 2.88
CA ALA A 222 29.96 41.53 4.15
C ALA A 222 31.08 40.66 4.75
N ILE A 223 31.02 39.35 4.54
CA ILE A 223 31.99 38.40 5.12
C ILE A 223 32.67 37.52 4.06
N ASN A 224 32.43 37.81 2.77
CA ASN A 224 32.94 37.04 1.64
C ASN A 224 32.65 35.54 1.83
N ARG A 225 31.37 35.14 1.81
CA ARG A 225 30.94 33.74 1.96
C ARG A 225 29.86 33.31 0.98
N GLY A 226 30.00 32.13 0.40
CA GLY A 226 29.00 31.50 -0.47
C GLY A 226 27.71 31.11 0.25
N GLY A 227 26.62 31.00 -0.52
CA GLY A 227 25.33 30.51 -0.04
C GLY A 227 25.25 28.99 -0.03
N GLY A 228 24.36 28.44 0.79
CA GLY A 228 24.07 27.01 0.82
C GLY A 228 23.28 26.55 -0.41
N GLY A 229 23.39 25.27 -0.77
CA GLY A 229 22.55 24.67 -1.80
C GLY A 229 21.11 24.43 -1.32
N GLY A 230 20.14 24.50 -2.23
CA GLY A 230 18.77 24.07 -1.96
C GLY A 230 18.64 22.55 -1.88
N ALA A 231 17.66 22.04 -1.16
CA ALA A 231 17.46 20.61 -0.97
C ALA A 231 16.64 19.96 -2.10
N GLY A 232 16.71 18.63 -2.18
CA GLY A 232 15.86 17.85 -3.08
C GLY A 232 14.44 17.67 -2.56
N GLY A 233 13.48 17.47 -3.46
CA GLY A 233 12.11 17.09 -3.14
C GLY A 233 11.97 15.62 -2.73
N ALA A 234 10.94 15.34 -1.94
CA ALA A 234 10.57 13.98 -1.50
C ALA A 234 9.99 13.14 -2.64
N TYR A 235 9.90 11.83 -2.42
CA TYR A 235 9.22 10.87 -3.29
C TYR A 235 8.11 10.11 -2.53
N LEU A 236 7.00 9.86 -3.22
CA LEU A 236 5.91 9.01 -2.76
C LEU A 236 5.42 8.09 -3.89
N LEU A 237 5.31 6.80 -3.58
CA LEU A 237 4.58 5.80 -4.34
C LEU A 237 3.25 5.49 -3.64
N ALA A 238 2.14 5.77 -4.30
CA ALA A 238 0.79 5.52 -3.78
C ALA A 238 0.00 4.59 -4.70
N SER A 239 -0.86 3.77 -4.10
CA SER A 239 -1.90 3.00 -4.77
C SER A 239 -3.25 3.59 -4.41
N ILE A 240 -3.86 4.30 -5.35
CA ILE A 240 -5.07 5.09 -5.11
C ILE A 240 -6.26 4.30 -5.63
N ASN A 241 -7.18 3.93 -4.74
CA ASN A 241 -8.47 3.38 -5.16
C ASN A 241 -9.30 4.50 -5.79
N VAL A 242 -9.87 4.24 -6.96
CA VAL A 242 -10.63 5.24 -7.72
C VAL A 242 -11.90 4.63 -8.30
N THR A 243 -12.84 5.49 -8.63
CA THR A 243 -14.04 5.11 -9.40
C THR A 243 -13.94 5.64 -10.82
N PRO A 244 -14.34 4.87 -11.85
CA PRO A 244 -14.42 5.36 -13.22
C PRO A 244 -15.20 6.67 -13.33
N GLY A 245 -14.67 7.64 -14.07
CA GLY A 245 -15.25 8.98 -14.20
C GLY A 245 -14.96 9.94 -13.04
N GLN A 246 -14.35 9.47 -11.95
CA GLN A 246 -13.90 10.34 -10.86
C GLN A 246 -12.89 11.36 -11.37
N LYS A 247 -12.97 12.61 -10.89
CA LYS A 247 -11.93 13.61 -11.13
C LYS A 247 -10.85 13.55 -10.06
N LEU A 248 -9.60 13.47 -10.48
CA LEU A 248 -8.43 13.64 -9.63
C LEU A 248 -7.83 15.02 -9.87
N THR A 249 -7.56 15.75 -8.79
CA THR A 249 -6.76 16.98 -8.86
C THR A 249 -5.29 16.61 -8.71
N ILE A 250 -4.46 17.04 -9.64
CA ILE A 250 -3.02 16.83 -9.60
C ILE A 250 -2.35 18.19 -9.48
N VAL A 251 -1.47 18.34 -8.50
CA VAL A 251 -0.62 19.52 -8.36
C VAL A 251 0.83 19.10 -8.50
N VAL A 252 1.54 19.78 -9.39
CA VAL A 252 3.00 19.68 -9.53
C VAL A 252 3.61 20.92 -8.87
N GLY A 253 4.46 20.69 -7.88
CA GLY A 253 5.15 21.75 -7.16
C GLY A 253 6.10 22.53 -8.06
N LYS A 254 6.16 23.85 -7.84
CA LYS A 254 7.15 24.72 -8.50
C LYS A 254 8.50 24.65 -7.78
N GLY A 255 9.59 24.60 -8.54
CA GLY A 255 10.94 24.74 -8.00
C GLY A 255 11.12 26.05 -7.23
N GLY A 256 11.82 25.99 -6.11
CA GLY A 256 12.15 27.16 -5.32
C GLY A 256 13.07 28.11 -6.09
N SER A 257 12.76 29.41 -6.09
CA SER A 257 13.63 30.40 -6.71
C SER A 257 14.93 30.53 -5.92
N GLY A 258 16.06 30.54 -6.62
CA GLY A 258 17.32 30.92 -6.03
C GLY A 258 17.33 32.41 -5.68
N SER A 259 18.15 32.80 -4.71
CA SER A 259 18.23 34.21 -4.32
C SER A 259 18.96 35.04 -5.38
N GLY A 260 18.34 36.14 -5.84
CA GLY A 260 18.97 37.13 -6.72
C GLY A 260 19.72 38.24 -5.98
N ASP A 261 19.46 38.42 -4.68
CA ASP A 261 19.97 39.51 -3.86
C ASP A 261 21.01 39.03 -2.85
N VAL A 262 21.99 39.87 -2.53
CA VAL A 262 23.07 39.56 -1.59
C VAL A 262 22.52 39.24 -0.19
N SER A 263 23.12 38.26 0.47
CA SER A 263 22.76 37.78 1.81
C SER A 263 21.31 37.28 2.00
N GLN A 264 20.56 36.98 0.94
CA GLN A 264 19.22 36.37 1.01
C GLN A 264 19.22 34.84 0.79
N PRO A 265 18.41 34.09 1.55
CA PRO A 265 18.27 32.64 1.37
C PRO A 265 17.49 32.32 0.08
N GLY A 266 17.66 31.10 -0.43
CA GLY A 266 16.80 30.57 -1.50
C GLY A 266 15.40 30.25 -0.97
N LEU A 267 14.40 30.22 -1.87
CA LEU A 267 13.04 29.82 -1.51
C LEU A 267 12.89 28.30 -1.50
N SER A 268 11.99 27.79 -0.65
CA SER A 268 11.62 26.37 -0.67
C SER A 268 10.85 25.98 -1.94
N GLY A 269 10.97 24.72 -2.33
CA GLY A 269 10.18 24.12 -3.40
C GLY A 269 8.73 23.87 -2.98
N GLY A 270 7.80 23.91 -3.94
CA GLY A 270 6.40 23.55 -3.74
C GLY A 270 6.19 22.04 -3.61
N TYR A 271 5.12 21.67 -2.90
CA TYR A 271 4.65 20.29 -2.81
C TYR A 271 4.06 19.80 -4.13
N SER A 272 4.18 18.51 -4.39
CA SER A 272 3.39 17.83 -5.42
C SER A 272 2.40 16.88 -4.77
N TYR A 273 1.19 16.78 -5.29
CA TYR A 273 0.20 15.84 -4.77
C TYR A 273 -0.83 15.38 -5.80
N VAL A 274 -1.47 14.26 -5.49
CA VAL A 274 -2.70 13.79 -6.12
C VAL A 274 -3.80 13.81 -5.06
N ARG A 275 -4.94 14.43 -5.36
CA ARG A 275 -6.12 14.46 -4.51
C ARG A 275 -7.19 13.54 -5.05
N SER A 276 -7.65 12.60 -4.23
CA SER A 276 -8.73 11.65 -4.52
C SER A 276 -9.74 11.69 -3.38
N ASN A 277 -11.00 12.03 -3.65
CA ASN A 277 -12.07 12.08 -2.64
C ASN A 277 -11.72 12.88 -1.37
N GLY A 278 -11.03 14.01 -1.54
CA GLY A 278 -10.60 14.88 -0.43
C GLY A 278 -9.34 14.40 0.32
N VAL A 279 -8.73 13.29 -0.09
CA VAL A 279 -7.49 12.77 0.49
C VAL A 279 -6.30 13.14 -0.39
N ASP A 280 -5.26 13.71 0.24
CA ASP A 280 -4.03 14.12 -0.45
C ASP A 280 -2.89 13.10 -0.28
N PHE A 281 -2.32 12.71 -1.42
CA PHE A 281 -1.09 11.92 -1.52
C PHE A 281 0.05 12.88 -1.85
N ILE A 282 0.76 13.36 -0.82
CA ILE A 282 1.69 14.49 -0.91
C ILE A 282 3.15 14.04 -0.88
N ALA A 283 3.97 14.57 -1.78
CA ALA A 283 5.42 14.58 -1.69
C ALA A 283 5.93 16.00 -1.35
N GLY A 284 6.71 16.10 -0.27
CA GLY A 284 7.37 17.30 0.24
C GLY A 284 8.23 18.02 -0.79
N GLY A 285 8.12 19.35 -0.90
CA GLY A 285 9.17 20.15 -1.56
C GLY A 285 10.43 20.23 -0.69
N GLY A 286 11.59 20.45 -1.32
CA GLY A 286 12.87 20.65 -0.64
C GLY A 286 13.02 22.05 -0.05
N GLY A 287 13.74 22.18 1.06
CA GLY A 287 14.05 23.47 1.69
C GLY A 287 15.00 24.33 0.85
N GLY A 288 14.85 25.65 0.93
CA GLY A 288 15.79 26.60 0.34
C GLY A 288 17.15 26.63 1.06
N GLY A 289 18.21 26.94 0.32
CA GLY A 289 19.56 27.09 0.89
C GLY A 289 19.71 28.40 1.68
N GLY A 290 20.40 28.36 2.82
CA GLY A 290 20.69 29.53 3.63
C GLY A 290 21.63 30.51 2.92
N SER A 291 21.51 31.80 3.23
CA SER A 291 22.47 32.79 2.76
C SER A 291 23.82 32.66 3.46
N GLY A 292 24.89 33.15 2.83
CA GLY A 292 26.11 33.45 3.57
C GLY A 292 25.78 34.39 4.73
N ASN A 293 26.18 34.04 5.96
CA ASN A 293 25.77 34.80 7.14
C ASN A 293 26.28 36.27 7.07
N SER A 294 25.63 37.21 7.75
CA SER A 294 26.11 38.59 7.92
C SER A 294 26.35 38.95 9.39
N GLY A 295 26.02 38.05 10.33
CA GLY A 295 26.03 38.29 11.78
C GLY A 295 27.30 37.90 12.54
N GLY A 296 28.48 37.88 11.89
CA GLY A 296 29.77 37.68 12.59
C GLY A 296 30.11 36.24 13.02
N SER A 297 29.23 35.26 12.82
CA SER A 297 29.60 33.85 12.97
C SER A 297 30.33 33.35 11.72
N ASN A 298 31.47 32.66 11.89
CA ASN A 298 32.30 32.08 10.82
C ASN A 298 31.67 30.86 10.11
N LEU A 299 30.35 30.84 9.95
CA LEU A 299 29.60 29.76 9.32
C LEU A 299 29.05 30.24 7.97
N SER A 300 29.25 29.45 6.92
CA SER A 300 28.64 29.71 5.61
C SER A 300 27.16 29.32 5.63
N GLY A 301 26.42 29.69 4.58
CA GLY A 301 24.99 29.37 4.49
C GLY A 301 24.74 27.87 4.60
N LEU A 302 23.87 27.47 5.53
CA LEU A 302 23.46 26.08 5.71
C LEU A 302 22.76 25.58 4.43
N GLY A 303 22.93 24.31 4.10
CA GLY A 303 22.13 23.69 3.04
C GLY A 303 20.66 23.61 3.46
N GLY A 304 19.76 23.63 2.47
CA GLY A 304 18.34 23.36 2.74
C GLY A 304 18.11 21.93 3.20
N GLU A 305 17.13 21.73 4.08
CA GLU A 305 16.69 20.40 4.52
C GLU A 305 15.90 19.69 3.40
N GLY A 306 16.17 18.40 3.19
CA GLY A 306 15.47 17.55 2.23
C GLY A 306 13.95 17.51 2.45
N GLY A 307 13.19 17.46 1.36
CA GLY A 307 11.73 17.38 1.44
C GLY A 307 11.27 16.12 2.19
N VAL A 308 10.26 16.28 3.04
CA VAL A 308 9.63 15.19 3.83
C VAL A 308 8.20 14.93 3.36
N TYR A 309 7.74 13.69 3.40
CA TYR A 309 6.36 13.32 3.13
C TYR A 309 5.48 13.59 4.37
N ASN A 310 4.26 14.14 4.19
CA ASN A 310 3.30 14.26 5.29
C ASN A 310 1.84 14.17 4.76
N LYS A 311 0.94 13.51 5.50
CA LYS A 311 -0.52 13.47 5.21
C LYS A 311 -1.27 14.63 5.87
N THR A 312 -0.72 15.19 6.93
CA THR A 312 -1.33 16.28 7.68
C THR A 312 -0.34 17.43 7.67
N TYR A 313 -0.72 18.53 7.02
CA TYR A 313 0.04 19.77 6.92
C TYR A 313 0.81 20.07 8.22
N VAL A 314 2.14 19.95 8.17
CA VAL A 314 3.05 20.57 9.14
C VAL A 314 3.82 21.62 8.36
N PRO A 315 3.73 22.91 8.73
CA PRO A 315 4.35 23.99 7.98
C PRO A 315 5.89 23.81 7.90
N PRO A 316 6.54 24.36 6.85
CA PRO A 316 7.98 24.24 6.66
C PRO A 316 8.74 24.91 7.80
N GLY A 317 9.68 24.21 8.45
CA GLY A 317 10.56 24.76 9.49
C GLY A 317 10.72 23.92 10.76
N GLY A 318 10.03 22.77 10.88
CA GLY A 318 10.29 21.80 11.94
C GLY A 318 11.56 21.00 11.62
N SER A 319 12.66 21.29 12.31
CA SER A 319 13.90 20.54 12.21
C SER A 319 13.65 19.09 12.62
N TYR A 320 13.55 18.20 11.65
CA TYR A 320 13.65 16.77 11.88
C TYR A 320 15.08 16.37 11.54
N ASP A 321 15.70 15.60 12.43
CA ASP A 321 17.04 15.04 12.29
C ASP A 321 17.01 13.96 11.17
N ASN A 322 16.82 14.43 9.93
CA ASN A 322 16.49 13.62 8.77
C ASN A 322 17.78 13.15 8.13
N LYS A 323 18.14 11.89 8.40
CA LYS A 323 19.25 11.27 7.70
C LYS A 323 18.87 11.07 6.24
N ASP A 324 19.67 11.64 5.34
CA ASP A 324 19.64 11.40 3.90
C ASP A 324 19.28 9.93 3.60
N GLY A 325 18.28 9.68 2.76
CA GLY A 325 17.97 8.31 2.33
C GLY A 325 17.12 7.46 3.29
N THR A 326 16.61 8.00 4.40
CA THR A 326 15.82 7.20 5.36
C THR A 326 14.51 6.71 4.76
N LEU A 327 14.32 5.39 4.74
CA LEU A 327 13.04 4.73 4.51
C LEU A 327 12.11 5.07 5.66
N TYR A 328 11.00 5.71 5.35
CA TYR A 328 9.98 5.92 6.35
C TYR A 328 9.02 4.74 6.37
N SER A 329 9.08 3.96 7.45
CA SER A 329 8.15 2.87 7.67
C SER A 329 6.77 3.43 8.08
N PHE A 330 5.72 2.78 7.59
CA PHE A 330 4.32 3.22 7.59
C PHE A 330 3.65 3.37 8.97
N ALA A 331 4.40 3.21 10.06
CA ALA A 331 3.84 2.82 11.35
C ALA A 331 3.46 3.97 12.31
N ALA A 332 3.88 5.22 12.09
CA ALA A 332 3.92 6.15 13.22
C ALA A 332 2.71 7.10 13.42
N ASN A 333 1.83 7.34 12.44
CA ASN A 333 0.81 8.40 12.57
C ASN A 333 -0.60 8.02 12.06
N GLY A 334 -1.29 7.12 12.77
CA GLY A 334 -2.76 6.98 12.66
C GLY A 334 -3.31 6.58 11.29
N LEU A 335 -2.51 5.92 10.45
CA LEU A 335 -2.94 5.45 9.12
C LEU A 335 -3.80 4.19 9.28
N THR A 336 -5.12 4.36 9.34
CA THR A 336 -6.07 3.24 9.42
C THR A 336 -6.18 2.43 8.12
N ASN A 337 -5.68 2.94 6.99
CA ASN A 337 -5.68 2.25 5.69
C ASN A 337 -4.25 2.13 5.13
N LEU A 338 -3.53 1.10 5.57
CA LEU A 338 -2.20 0.73 5.06
C LEU A 338 -2.20 0.31 3.57
N SER A 339 -3.37 0.15 2.95
CA SER A 339 -3.53 -0.35 1.59
C SER A 339 -3.23 0.66 0.47
N GLU A 340 -3.00 1.94 0.79
CA GLU A 340 -2.94 3.02 -0.23
C GLU A 340 -1.56 3.70 -0.40
N ARG A 341 -0.62 3.49 0.53
CA ARG A 341 0.76 4.03 0.43
C ARG A 341 1.75 2.88 0.40
N LEU A 342 2.59 2.83 -0.64
CA LEU A 342 3.46 1.69 -0.89
C LEU A 342 4.90 1.94 -0.47
N VAL A 343 5.47 3.12 -0.78
CA VAL A 343 6.87 3.50 -0.49
C VAL A 343 7.01 5.03 -0.45
N SER A 344 7.87 5.58 0.42
CA SER A 344 8.27 6.99 0.37
C SER A 344 9.71 7.20 0.81
N PHE A 345 10.36 8.20 0.24
CA PHE A 345 11.74 8.58 0.57
C PHE A 345 11.88 10.11 0.64
N GLY A 346 12.75 10.59 1.53
CA GLY A 346 13.11 12.01 1.62
C GLY A 346 14.07 12.44 0.52
N GLY A 347 14.01 13.72 0.14
CA GLY A 347 15.04 14.34 -0.71
C GLY A 347 16.38 14.44 0.02
N GLY A 348 17.47 14.62 -0.72
CA GLY A 348 18.78 14.86 -0.14
C GLY A 348 18.93 16.30 0.33
N ASP A 349 19.73 16.52 1.36
CA ASP A 349 20.02 17.87 1.85
C ASP A 349 20.90 18.67 0.87
N GLY A 350 20.79 19.99 0.94
CA GLY A 350 21.79 20.88 0.36
C GLY A 350 23.13 20.76 1.10
N ALA A 351 24.23 21.02 0.40
CA ALA A 351 25.53 21.20 1.05
C ALA A 351 25.70 22.64 1.57
N TYR A 352 26.51 22.77 2.61
CA TYR A 352 27.15 24.02 3.01
C TYR A 352 28.67 23.85 2.91
N PHE A 353 29.39 24.97 2.79
CA PHE A 353 30.85 24.97 2.68
C PHE A 353 31.48 25.58 3.94
N THR A 354 32.66 25.14 4.37
CA THR A 354 33.32 25.68 5.58
C THR A 354 34.34 26.78 5.28
N ASN A 355 34.86 26.83 4.04
CA ASN A 355 35.80 27.87 3.60
C ASN A 355 35.07 29.01 2.86
N SER A 356 35.72 30.16 2.71
CA SER A 356 35.05 31.44 2.43
C SER A 356 34.48 31.60 1.02
N SER A 357 34.80 30.76 0.04
CA SER A 357 34.65 31.17 -1.37
C SER A 357 33.94 30.20 -2.31
N ASP A 358 33.13 29.26 -1.83
CA ASP A 358 32.37 28.38 -2.74
C ASP A 358 30.91 28.24 -2.27
N GLY A 359 29.99 28.13 -3.24
CA GLY A 359 28.58 27.87 -2.98
C GLY A 359 28.32 26.38 -2.80
N GLY A 360 27.42 26.00 -1.89
CA GLY A 360 27.07 24.59 -1.68
C GLY A 360 26.29 23.98 -2.86
N GLY A 361 26.56 22.72 -3.21
CA GLY A 361 25.74 21.98 -4.16
C GLY A 361 24.34 21.68 -3.62
N GLY A 362 23.34 21.66 -4.49
CA GLY A 362 21.97 21.32 -4.13
C GLY A 362 21.78 19.82 -3.90
N GLY A 363 20.82 19.44 -3.07
CA GLY A 363 20.49 18.05 -2.80
C GLY A 363 19.82 17.35 -3.99
N GLY A 364 20.12 16.07 -4.18
CA GLY A 364 19.46 15.23 -5.18
C GLY A 364 18.02 14.92 -4.75
N ALA A 365 17.12 14.73 -5.71
CA ALA A 365 15.80 14.21 -5.40
C ALA A 365 15.81 12.71 -5.10
N ALA A 366 14.79 12.26 -4.37
CA ALA A 366 14.55 10.85 -4.12
C ALA A 366 14.17 10.07 -5.39
N SER A 367 14.29 8.74 -5.32
CA SER A 367 13.86 7.77 -6.34
C SER A 367 12.95 6.70 -5.75
N ASP A 368 12.51 5.76 -6.59
CA ASP A 368 11.72 4.59 -6.18
C ASP A 368 12.50 3.54 -5.35
N LEU A 369 13.82 3.65 -5.25
CA LEU A 369 14.67 2.71 -4.49
C LEU A 369 15.49 3.36 -3.37
N SER A 370 15.66 4.68 -3.35
CA SER A 370 16.47 5.38 -2.35
C SER A 370 16.06 6.84 -2.20
N GLY A 371 16.31 7.44 -1.04
CA GLY A 371 16.23 8.90 -0.93
C GLY A 371 17.32 9.61 -1.73
N GLY A 372 17.15 10.92 -1.83
CA GLY A 372 18.10 11.77 -2.52
C GLY A 372 19.43 11.81 -1.79
N LYS A 373 20.54 11.96 -2.52
CA LYS A 373 21.85 12.14 -1.90
C LYS A 373 22.07 13.62 -1.59
N LYS A 374 22.71 13.87 -0.46
CA LYS A 374 23.21 15.20 -0.11
C LYS A 374 24.07 15.79 -1.22
N GLY A 375 23.93 17.09 -1.43
CA GLY A 375 24.87 17.86 -2.25
C GLY A 375 26.30 17.75 -1.74
N SER A 376 27.27 18.04 -2.61
CA SER A 376 28.65 18.29 -2.19
C SER A 376 29.07 19.71 -2.60
N PHE A 377 30.24 20.15 -2.18
CA PHE A 377 30.76 21.50 -2.40
C PHE A 377 30.82 21.90 -3.89
N SER A 378 31.21 21.00 -4.80
CA SER A 378 31.35 21.29 -6.25
C SER A 378 30.38 20.51 -7.14
N TYR A 379 29.70 19.51 -6.60
CA TYR A 379 28.77 18.66 -7.33
C TYR A 379 27.42 18.67 -6.65
N GLY A 380 26.37 18.89 -7.45
CA GLY A 380 25.01 18.64 -6.97
C GLY A 380 24.88 17.20 -6.51
N GLY A 381 23.99 16.96 -5.55
CA GLY A 381 23.67 15.65 -5.05
C GLY A 381 23.21 14.78 -6.21
N ALA A 382 23.84 13.61 -6.37
CA ALA A 382 23.39 12.65 -7.35
C ALA A 382 21.98 12.17 -7.01
N TYR A 383 21.18 11.85 -8.03
CA TYR A 383 19.95 11.07 -7.84
C TYR A 383 20.32 9.66 -7.33
N GLY A 384 19.31 8.88 -6.91
CA GLY A 384 19.48 7.49 -6.50
C GLY A 384 20.26 6.64 -7.55
N PRO A 385 20.82 5.48 -7.16
CA PRO A 385 21.66 4.66 -8.06
C PRO A 385 20.95 4.30 -9.38
N TYR A 386 21.70 4.16 -10.47
CA TYR A 386 21.24 3.86 -11.84
C TYR A 386 20.37 2.61 -12.04
N ALA A 387 20.10 1.83 -10.97
CA ALA A 387 19.25 0.64 -11.00
C ALA A 387 17.75 0.94 -10.82
N THR A 388 17.36 2.20 -10.68
CA THR A 388 15.96 2.62 -10.49
C THR A 388 15.19 2.68 -11.81
N ASN A 389 13.95 2.17 -11.84
CA ASN A 389 13.08 2.28 -13.01
C ASN A 389 12.52 3.70 -13.17
N ILE A 390 12.34 4.43 -12.07
CA ILE A 390 11.83 5.81 -12.06
C ILE A 390 12.68 6.66 -11.10
N TYR A 391 13.37 7.65 -11.65
CA TYR A 391 14.27 8.55 -10.91
C TYR A 391 13.75 9.99 -10.87
N GLY A 392 14.02 10.66 -9.74
CA GLY A 392 13.89 12.10 -9.58
C GLY A 392 15.01 12.86 -10.30
N GLY A 393 15.00 14.20 -10.21
CA GLY A 393 16.01 15.05 -10.83
C GLY A 393 17.31 15.15 -10.01
N PRO A 394 18.51 15.15 -10.63
CA PRO A 394 19.74 15.53 -9.94
C PRO A 394 19.70 16.95 -9.35
N GLY A 395 20.37 17.13 -8.22
CA GLY A 395 20.63 18.46 -7.66
C GLY A 395 21.51 19.30 -8.58
N GLY A 396 21.34 20.60 -8.53
CA GLY A 396 22.15 21.60 -9.20
C GLY A 396 23.53 21.73 -8.54
N ALA A 397 24.56 21.92 -9.35
CA ALA A 397 25.92 22.15 -8.85
C ALA A 397 26.08 23.55 -8.26
N GLY A 398 26.79 23.65 -7.13
CA GLY A 398 27.19 24.93 -6.54
C GLY A 398 28.11 25.73 -7.48
N ALA A 399 28.14 27.04 -7.31
CA ALA A 399 29.05 27.92 -8.03
C ALA A 399 30.49 27.73 -7.51
N LEU A 400 31.44 27.52 -8.43
CA LEU A 400 32.88 27.48 -8.15
C LEU A 400 33.53 28.71 -8.74
N TYR A 401 34.32 29.46 -7.94
CA TYR A 401 35.31 30.52 -8.24
C TYR A 401 35.16 31.50 -9.44
N SER A 402 34.50 31.13 -10.54
CA SER A 402 34.18 31.93 -11.74
C SER A 402 32.97 31.41 -12.55
N ALA A 403 32.30 30.33 -12.12
CA ALA A 403 31.17 29.70 -12.82
C ALA A 403 29.85 29.92 -12.08
N SER A 404 28.79 30.20 -12.83
CA SER A 404 27.45 30.36 -12.25
C SER A 404 26.94 29.09 -11.57
N ALA A 405 26.18 29.26 -10.49
CA ALA A 405 25.44 28.17 -9.87
C ALA A 405 24.54 27.51 -10.91
N LYS A 406 24.49 26.18 -10.93
CA LYS A 406 23.65 25.45 -11.87
C LYS A 406 22.28 25.17 -11.24
N PRO A 407 21.19 25.35 -11.99
CA PRO A 407 19.87 24.95 -11.51
C PRO A 407 19.82 23.43 -11.33
N GLY A 408 18.84 22.97 -10.54
CA GLY A 408 18.48 21.56 -10.50
C GLY A 408 18.21 21.05 -11.92
N ASN A 409 18.83 19.93 -12.30
CA ASN A 409 18.70 19.40 -13.65
C ASN A 409 17.50 18.45 -13.71
N ALA A 410 16.63 18.64 -14.69
CA ALA A 410 15.43 17.85 -14.99
C ALA A 410 14.27 17.92 -13.96
N PRO A 411 13.01 17.78 -14.40
CA PRO A 411 11.86 17.70 -13.52
C PRO A 411 11.98 16.53 -12.54
N GLY A 412 11.39 16.67 -11.35
CA GLY A 412 11.47 15.68 -10.29
C GLY A 412 12.32 16.13 -9.10
N GLY A 413 12.49 17.43 -8.89
CA GLY A 413 12.77 17.97 -7.57
C GLY A 413 14.23 18.16 -7.15
N GLY A 414 15.22 18.20 -8.05
CA GLY A 414 16.60 18.51 -7.66
C GLY A 414 16.74 19.93 -7.09
N GLY A 415 17.46 20.11 -5.98
CA GLY A 415 17.70 21.42 -5.38
C GLY A 415 18.68 22.28 -6.19
N GLY A 416 18.58 23.61 -6.14
CA GLY A 416 19.49 24.53 -6.84
C GLY A 416 20.84 24.68 -6.16
N GLY A 417 21.91 24.92 -6.93
CA GLY A 417 23.22 25.25 -6.36
C GLY A 417 23.29 26.64 -5.72
N GLY A 418 24.12 26.80 -4.69
CA GLY A 418 24.42 28.08 -4.05
C GLY A 418 25.33 28.96 -4.92
N GLY A 419 25.17 30.28 -4.80
CA GLY A 419 25.93 31.28 -5.56
C GLY A 419 27.34 31.58 -5.01
N TYR A 420 28.21 32.12 -5.87
CA TYR A 420 29.56 32.60 -5.56
C TYR A 420 29.85 33.94 -6.27
N VAL A 421 30.84 34.72 -5.81
CA VAL A 421 31.25 35.97 -6.46
C VAL A 421 32.76 36.08 -6.62
N ASN A 422 33.20 36.29 -7.87
CA ASN A 422 34.36 37.11 -8.17
C ASN A 422 34.05 37.91 -9.46
N ASN A 423 33.99 39.25 -9.38
CA ASN A 423 33.65 40.19 -10.49
C ASN A 423 32.19 40.26 -11.01
N GLY A 424 31.17 40.11 -10.14
CA GLY A 424 29.77 40.37 -10.49
C GLY A 424 28.83 39.39 -9.80
N TYR A 425 27.74 39.90 -9.21
CA TYR A 425 26.82 39.10 -8.41
C TYR A 425 26.25 37.91 -9.20
N VAL A 426 26.45 36.69 -8.69
CA VAL A 426 25.73 35.52 -9.20
C VAL A 426 24.80 35.02 -8.10
N GLY A 427 23.50 35.14 -8.38
CA GLY A 427 22.45 34.61 -7.53
C GLY A 427 22.52 33.09 -7.36
N GLY A 428 21.88 32.58 -6.32
CA GLY A 428 21.64 31.15 -6.19
C GLY A 428 20.81 30.62 -7.35
N ALA A 429 20.94 29.34 -7.68
CA ALA A 429 20.19 28.75 -8.77
C ALA A 429 18.81 28.27 -8.32
N ASN A 430 17.86 28.19 -9.26
CA ASN A 430 16.53 27.65 -9.00
C ASN A 430 16.58 26.14 -8.76
N GLY A 431 15.71 25.65 -7.88
CA GLY A 431 15.36 24.23 -7.80
C GLY A 431 14.54 23.80 -9.01
N ALA A 432 14.50 22.49 -9.27
CA ALA A 432 13.66 21.92 -10.31
C ALA A 432 12.21 21.75 -9.85
N ASP A 433 11.27 21.83 -10.79
CA ASP A 433 9.87 21.50 -10.56
C ASP A 433 9.70 20.04 -10.09
N GLY A 434 8.58 19.78 -9.43
CA GLY A 434 8.16 18.43 -9.10
C GLY A 434 7.77 17.60 -10.32
N ARG A 435 7.27 16.40 -10.07
CA ARG A 435 6.76 15.50 -11.12
C ARG A 435 5.65 14.61 -10.56
N VAL A 436 4.63 14.35 -11.37
CA VAL A 436 3.61 13.33 -11.07
C VAL A 436 3.46 12.40 -12.25
N MET A 437 3.50 11.09 -12.01
CA MET A 437 3.26 10.05 -13.01
C MET A 437 2.17 9.12 -12.51
N LEU A 438 1.14 8.91 -13.32
CA LEU A 438 0.00 8.07 -12.99
C LEU A 438 -0.03 6.88 -13.95
N TYR A 439 -0.24 5.67 -13.42
CA TYR A 439 -0.37 4.43 -14.19
C TYR A 439 -1.66 3.72 -13.82
N TRP A 440 -2.36 3.18 -14.80
CA TRP A 440 -3.59 2.40 -14.61
C TRP A 440 -3.76 1.31 -15.65
#